data_AF-A0A364NTY7-F1
#
_entry.id   AF-A0A364NTY7-F1
#
_cell.length_a   1.000
_cell.length_b   1.000
_cell.length_c   1.000
_cell.angle_alpha   90.00
_cell.angle_beta   90.00
_cell.angle_gamma   90.00
#
_symmetry.space_group_name_H-M   'P 1'
#
loop_
_entity.id
_entity.type
_entity.pdbx_description
1 polymer ?
#
loop_
_entity_poly.entity_id
_entity_poly.type
_entity_poly.pdbx_seq_one_letter_code
_entity_poly.pdbx_strand_id
1 'polypeptide(L)' 'MKTMTMSRQESSRPQLIGQRAADPWRQGEPSLSEAMGDPIIALVMKRDGLAPAQVWEVVLEAQSRLARHLCRAA' A
#
# COMPACT_ATOMS: atom_id res chain seq x y z
N MET A 1 41.59 12.90 42.25
CA MET A 1 40.48 12.02 41.83
C MET A 1 39.30 12.90 41.49
N LYS A 2 38.80 12.91 40.23
CA LYS A 2 37.67 13.74 39.79
C LYS A 2 36.51 12.81 39.43
N THR A 3 35.35 13.02 40.05
CA THR A 3 34.12 12.24 39.84
C THR A 3 33.46 12.62 38.53
N MET A 4 33.19 11.62 37.69
CA MET A 4 32.54 11.77 36.38
C MET A 4 31.03 11.56 36.54
N THR A 5 30.26 12.64 36.43
CA THR A 5 28.79 12.60 36.44
C THR A 5 28.30 12.19 35.05
N MET A 6 27.67 11.02 34.94
CA MET A 6 27.04 10.55 33.70
C MET A 6 25.68 11.23 33.53
N SER A 7 25.58 12.18 32.60
CA SER A 7 24.32 12.78 32.19
C SER A 7 23.51 11.77 31.35
N ARG A 8 22.42 11.27 31.91
CA ARG A 8 21.44 10.42 31.24
C ARG A 8 20.63 11.28 30.26
N GLN A 9 21.00 11.28 28.99
CA GLN A 9 20.17 11.91 27.95
C GLN A 9 18.95 11.02 27.69
N GLU A 10 17.80 11.43 28.24
CA GLU A 10 16.50 10.92 27.85
C GLU A 10 16.25 11.28 26.38
N SER A 11 16.28 10.24 25.54
CA SER A 11 15.90 10.33 24.13
C SER A 11 14.40 10.59 24.05
N SER A 12 14.03 11.85 23.88
CA SER A 12 12.69 12.27 23.51
C SER A 12 12.38 11.75 22.11
N ARG A 13 11.90 10.51 22.02
CA ARG A 13 11.32 9.98 20.77
C ARG A 13 10.12 10.85 20.39
N PRO A 14 10.02 11.36 19.16
CA PRO A 14 8.82 12.05 18.72
C PRO A 14 7.67 11.03 18.70
N GLN A 15 6.62 11.30 19.46
CA GLN A 15 5.38 10.53 19.40
C GLN A 15 4.69 10.90 18.07
N LEU A 16 4.89 10.08 17.05
CA LEU A 16 4.06 10.10 15.85
C LEU A 16 2.66 9.56 16.21
N ILE A 17 1.83 10.39 16.83
CA ILE A 17 0.38 10.15 16.84
C ILE A 17 -0.13 10.61 15.47
N GLY A 18 0.20 9.82 14.44
CA GLY A 18 -0.52 9.93 13.17
C GLY A 18 -1.94 9.48 13.46
N GLN A 19 -2.91 10.39 13.27
CA GLN A 19 -4.31 9.98 13.19
C GLN A 19 -4.38 8.80 12.21
N ARG A 20 -4.80 7.62 12.69
CA ARG A 20 -4.99 6.47 11.81
C ARG A 20 -6.06 6.91 10.81
N ALA A 21 -5.64 7.13 9.57
CA ALA A 21 -6.57 7.26 8.46
C ALA A 21 -7.52 6.06 8.51
N ALA A 22 -8.78 6.28 8.15
CA ALA A 22 -9.76 5.21 8.06
C ALA A 22 -9.12 4.07 7.25
N ASP A 23 -9.01 2.89 7.87
CA ASP A 23 -8.36 1.72 7.30
C ASP A 23 -9.42 0.95 6.50
N PRO A 24 -9.49 1.11 5.17
CA PRO A 24 -10.54 0.51 4.36
C PRO A 24 -10.51 -1.02 4.43
N TRP A 25 -9.35 -1.61 4.72
CA TRP A 25 -9.16 -3.06 4.89
C TRP A 25 -9.95 -3.66 6.05
N ARG A 26 -10.46 -2.83 6.97
CA ARG A 26 -11.30 -3.27 8.10
C ARG A 26 -12.79 -3.24 7.79
N GLN A 27 -13.21 -2.59 6.70
CA GLN A 27 -14.62 -2.39 6.36
C GLN A 27 -15.09 -3.29 5.19
N GLY A 28 -14.18 -4.07 4.61
CA GLY A 28 -14.43 -4.96 3.49
C GLY A 28 -13.16 -5.17 2.68
N GLU A 29 -13.25 -5.99 1.63
CA GLU A 29 -12.18 -6.06 0.64
C GLU A 29 -12.25 -4.80 -0.24
N PRO A 30 -11.18 -3.99 -0.33
CA PRO A 30 -11.18 -2.80 -1.18
C PRO A 30 -11.31 -3.19 -2.65
N SER A 31 -11.94 -2.34 -3.44
CA SER A 31 -11.88 -2.46 -4.89
C SER A 31 -10.42 -2.38 -5.36
N LEU A 32 -10.12 -2.99 -6.51
CA LEU A 32 -8.78 -2.90 -7.09
C LEU A 32 -8.36 -1.44 -7.33
N SER A 33 -9.29 -0.56 -7.73
CA SER A 33 -9.01 0.88 -7.88
C SER A 33 -8.59 1.54 -6.58
N GLU A 34 -9.22 1.19 -5.46
CA GLU A 34 -8.86 1.72 -4.14
C GLU A 34 -7.49 1.18 -3.70
N ALA A 35 -7.27 -0.13 -3.88
CA ALA A 35 -5.98 -0.76 -3.56
C ALA A 35 -4.82 -0.14 -4.37
N MET A 36 -5.03 0.13 -5.65
CA MET A 36 -4.04 0.78 -6.52
C MET A 36 -3.76 2.25 -6.15
N GLY A 37 -4.63 2.89 -5.36
CA GLY A 37 -4.42 4.22 -4.79
C GLY A 37 -3.69 4.21 -3.44
N ASP A 38 -3.47 3.05 -2.84
CA ASP A 38 -2.85 2.92 -1.52
C ASP A 38 -1.32 3.18 -1.60
N PRO A 39 -0.77 4.12 -0.80
CA PRO A 39 0.66 4.41 -0.77
C PRO A 39 1.54 3.20 -0.42
N ILE A 40 1.07 2.28 0.41
CA ILE A 40 1.80 1.05 0.78
C ILE A 40 1.92 0.15 -0.44
N ILE A 41 0.83 -0.03 -1.19
CA ILE A 41 0.85 -0.83 -2.41
C ILE A 41 1.79 -0.20 -3.45
N ALA A 42 1.76 1.12 -3.61
CA ALA A 42 2.70 1.82 -4.50
C ALA A 42 4.18 1.56 -4.13
N LEU A 43 4.50 1.53 -2.83
CA LEU A 43 5.85 1.20 -2.36
C LEU A 43 6.24 -0.25 -2.62
N VAL A 44 5.31 -1.19 -2.41
CA VAL A 44 5.52 -2.62 -2.69
C VAL A 44 5.75 -2.86 -4.18
N MET A 45 4.91 -2.26 -5.04
CA MET A 45 5.08 -2.34 -6.48
C MET A 45 6.45 -1.81 -6.91
N LYS A 46 6.84 -0.64 -6.40
CA LYS A 46 8.16 -0.07 -6.70
C LYS A 46 9.30 -0.97 -6.25
N ARG A 47 9.21 -1.56 -5.05
CA ARG A 47 10.20 -2.53 -4.54
C ARG A 47 10.36 -3.70 -5.50
N ASP A 48 9.25 -4.15 -6.08
CA ASP A 48 9.21 -5.31 -6.98
C ASP A 48 9.41 -4.92 -8.46
N GLY A 49 9.76 -3.65 -8.74
CA GLY A 49 10.05 -3.16 -10.10
C GLY A 49 8.81 -3.01 -10.98
N LEU A 50 7.62 -2.92 -10.39
CA LEU A 50 6.33 -2.81 -11.08
C LEU A 50 5.84 -1.36 -11.14
N ALA A 51 5.33 -0.98 -12.31
CA ALA A 51 4.60 0.25 -12.52
C ALA A 51 3.07 0.01 -12.49
N PRO A 52 2.26 0.95 -11.97
CA PRO A 52 0.80 0.84 -11.97
C PRO A 52 0.18 0.52 -13.33
N ALA A 53 0.73 1.09 -14.40
CA ALA A 53 0.26 0.86 -15.76
C ALA A 53 0.32 -0.62 -16.17
N GLN A 54 1.38 -1.34 -15.78
CA GLN A 54 1.57 -2.76 -16.12
C GLN A 54 0.50 -3.65 -15.48
N VAL A 55 0.06 -3.30 -14.26
CA VAL A 55 -1.03 -4.02 -13.58
C VAL A 55 -2.35 -3.79 -14.31
N TRP A 56 -2.63 -2.54 -14.71
CA TRP A 56 -3.87 -2.21 -15.41
C TRP A 56 -3.96 -2.87 -16.79
N GLU A 57 -2.86 -2.99 -17.52
CA GLU A 57 -2.82 -3.71 -18.80
C GLU A 57 -3.28 -5.17 -18.64
N VAL A 58 -2.76 -5.88 -17.63
CA VAL A 58 -3.15 -7.28 -17.35
C VAL A 58 -4.64 -7.38 -16.98
N VAL A 59 -5.14 -6.44 -16.19
CA VAL A 59 -6.56 -6.38 -15.80
C VAL A 59 -7.46 -6.16 -17.01
N LEU A 60 -7.10 -5.22 -17.89
CA LEU A 60 -7.85 -4.94 -19.12
C LEU A 60 -7.84 -6.14 -20.08
N GLU A 61 -6.71 -6.84 -20.18
CA GLU A 61 -6.63 -8.06 -20.97
C GLU A 61 -7.56 -9.15 -20.40
N ALA A 62 -7.52 -9.37 -19.08
CA ALA A 62 -8.36 -10.35 -18.41
C ALA A 62 -9.86 -10.04 -18.60
N GLN A 63 -10.27 -8.79 -18.44
CA GLN A 63 -11.64 -8.34 -18.70
C GLN A 63 -12.03 -8.58 -20.16
N SER A 64 -11.15 -8.24 -21.11
CA SER A 64 -11.39 -8.44 -22.54
C SER A 64 -11.51 -9.92 -22.90
N ARG A 65 -10.72 -10.79 -22.26
CA ARG A 65 -10.82 -12.25 -22.41
C ARG A 65 -12.14 -12.78 -21.85
N LEU A 66 -12.53 -12.32 -20.67
CA LEU A 66 -13.80 -12.69 -20.04
C LEU A 66 -14.99 -12.27 -20.92
N ALA A 67 -15.03 -11.02 -21.37
CA ALA A 67 -16.09 -10.50 -22.23
C ALA A 67 -16.23 -11.33 -23.51
N ARG A 68 -15.12 -11.69 -24.17
CA ARG A 68 -15.15 -12.57 -25.36
C ARG A 68 -15.73 -13.96 -25.07
N HIS A 69 -15.47 -14.54 -23.90
CA HIS A 69 -16.03 -15.83 -23.53
C HIS A 69 -17.53 -15.74 -23.24
N LEU A 70 -17.94 -14.69 -22.52
CA LEU A 70 -19.35 -14.46 -22.21
C LEU A 70 -20.18 -14.15 -23.46
N CYS A 71 -19.69 -13.31 -24.37
CA CYS A 71 -20.38 -12.98 -25.63
C CYS A 71 -20.39 -14.13 -26.64
N ARG A 72 -19.54 -15.16 -26.51
CA ARG A 72 -19.59 -16.37 -27.34
C ARG A 72 -20.61 -17.40 -26.85
N ALA A 73 -21.07 -17.27 -25.61
CA ALA A 73 -22.06 -18.14 -25.00
C ALA A 73 -23.50 -17.60 -25.15
N ALA A 74 -23.66 -16.41 -25.73
CA ALA A 74 -24.94 -15.78 -26.07
C ALA A 74 -25.21 -15.91 -27.58
#